data_AF-Q121S9-F1
#
_entry.id   AF-Q121S9-F1
#
_cell.length_a   1.000
_cell.length_b   1.000
_cell.length_c   1.000
_cell.angle_alpha   90.00
_cell.angle_beta   90.00
_cell.angle_gamma   90.00
#
_symmetry.space_group_name_H-M   'P 1'
#
loop_
_entity.id
_entity.type
_entity.pdbx_description
1 polymer ?
#
loop_
_entity_poly.entity_id
_entity_poly.type
_entity_poly.pdbx_seq_one_letter_code
_entity_poly.pdbx_strand_id
1 'polypeptide(L)' 'MPGCLSYIVAQDPTDPDAIWVTEAWDSKESHRASLSLPSVQQAISRGRPLIAGFGERFETMPIGGQGLGAGHSAA' A
#
# COMPACT_ATOMS: atom_id res chain seq x y z
N MET A 1 -5.93 -7.45 -2.62
CA MET A 1 -6.59 -6.16 -2.37
C MET A 1 -7.16 -5.68 -3.69
N PRO A 2 -8.45 -5.94 -3.98
CA PRO A 2 -9.06 -5.49 -5.22
C PRO A 2 -8.88 -3.98 -5.40
N GLY A 3 -8.54 -3.56 -6.63
CA GLY A 3 -8.27 -2.15 -6.97
C GLY A 3 -6.90 -1.61 -6.56
N CYS A 4 -6.02 -2.43 -5.96
CA CYS A 4 -4.62 -2.07 -5.78
C CYS A 4 -3.86 -2.24 -7.11
N LEU A 5 -3.25 -1.17 -7.61
CA LEU A 5 -2.46 -1.15 -8.85
C LEU A 5 -0.97 -1.40 -8.58
N SER A 6 -0.47 -0.95 -7.44
CA SER A 6 0.90 -1.16 -6.97
C SER A 6 0.97 -1.09 -5.44
N TYR A 7 1.80 -1.93 -4.85
CA TYR A 7 2.12 -1.95 -3.43
C TYR A 7 3.59 -2.32 -3.26
N ILE A 8 4.44 -1.32 -3.03
CA ILE A 8 5.90 -1.50 -2.93
C ILE A 8 6.30 -1.27 -1.48
N VAL A 9 7.03 -2.25 -0.94
CA VAL A 9 7.71 -2.15 0.35
C VAL A 9 9.21 -2.10 0.09
N ALA A 10 9.89 -1.08 0.60
CA ALA A 10 11.32 -0.88 0.42
C ALA A 10 12.00 -0.60 1.76
N GLN A 11 13.27 -1.01 1.88
CA GLN A 11 14.14 -0.62 2.97
C GLN A 11 14.70 0.78 2.71
N ASP A 12 14.93 1.55 3.76
CA ASP A 12 15.72 2.78 3.66
C ASP A 12 17.22 2.45 3.72
N PRO A 13 18.05 2.89 2.75
CA PRO A 13 19.49 2.63 2.78
C PRO A 13 20.24 3.42 3.87
N THR A 14 19.60 4.42 4.47
CA THR A 14 20.18 5.31 5.49
C THR A 14 19.65 5.06 6.89
N ASP A 15 18.55 4.32 7.03
CA ASP A 15 17.96 3.93 8.31
C ASP A 15 17.53 2.45 8.29
N PRO A 16 18.22 1.55 9.01
CA PRO A 16 17.96 0.12 8.98
C PRO A 16 16.60 -0.29 9.58
N ASP A 17 15.97 0.59 10.37
CA ASP A 17 14.67 0.33 11.01
C ASP A 17 13.51 0.95 10.23
N ALA A 18 13.81 1.76 9.20
CA ALA A 18 12.80 2.40 8.36
C ALA A 18 12.39 1.54 7.17
N ILE A 19 11.08 1.55 6.90
CA ILE A 19 10.48 0.98 5.69
C ILE A 19 9.66 2.04 4.98
N TRP A 20 9.77 2.07 3.66
CA TRP A 20 8.92 2.87 2.79
C TRP A 20 7.83 1.99 2.20
N VAL A 21 6.58 2.43 2.33
CA VAL A 21 5.44 1.81 1.66
C VAL A 21 4.88 2.83 0.67
N THR A 22 4.86 2.47 -0.61
CA THR A 22 4.21 3.29 -1.65
C THR A 22 3.12 2.48 -2.32
N GLU A 23 1.97 3.11 -2.48
CA GLU A 23 0.75 2.45 -2.94
C GLU A 23 0.10 3.27 -4.06
N ALA A 24 -0.42 2.57 -5.06
CA ALA A 24 -1.28 3.14 -6.09
C ALA A 24 -2.57 2.34 -6.13
N TRP A 25 -3.70 3.03 -6.15
CA TRP A 25 -5.04 2.45 -6.11
C TRP A 25 -5.88 3.03 -7.24
N ASP A 26 -6.81 2.24 -7.78
CA ASP A 26 -7.76 2.71 -8.80
C ASP A 26 -8.75 3.74 -8.25
N SER A 27 -9.00 3.70 -6.95
CA SER A 27 -9.96 4.54 -6.25
C SER A 27 -9.70 4.55 -4.74
N LYS A 28 -10.18 5.59 -4.07
CA LYS A 28 -10.14 5.70 -2.61
C LYS A 28 -11.01 4.62 -1.95
N GLU A 29 -12.10 4.25 -2.61
CA GLU A 29 -13.05 3.23 -2.19
C GLU A 29 -12.42 1.85 -2.14
N SER A 30 -11.64 1.46 -3.17
CA SER A 30 -10.89 0.20 -3.20
C SER A 30 -9.86 0.12 -2.07
N HIS A 31 -9.09 1.19 -1.82
CA HIS A 31 -8.17 1.23 -0.68
C HIS A 31 -8.91 1.05 0.65
N ARG A 32 -10.02 1.78 0.86
CA ARG A 32 -10.82 1.65 2.08
C ARG A 32 -11.43 0.26 2.24
N ALA A 33 -11.93 -0.32 1.16
CA ALA A 33 -12.49 -1.67 1.15
C ALA A 33 -11.42 -2.72 1.46
N SER A 34 -10.15 -2.49 1.10
CA SER A 34 -9.07 -3.41 1.43
C SER A 34 -8.90 -3.64 2.94
N LEU A 35 -9.23 -2.65 3.77
CA LEU A 35 -9.09 -2.71 5.24
C LEU A 35 -10.09 -3.68 5.90
N SER A 36 -11.14 -4.09 5.19
CA SER A 36 -12.09 -5.11 5.68
C SER A 36 -11.68 -6.54 5.31
N LEU A 37 -10.65 -6.72 4.48
CA LEU A 37 -10.20 -8.05 4.06
C LEU A 37 -9.58 -8.79 5.26
N PRO A 38 -9.95 -10.05 5.54
CA PRO A 38 -9.41 -10.80 6.68
C PRO A 38 -7.88 -10.89 6.67
N SER A 39 -7.27 -11.06 5.51
CA SER A 39 -5.81 -11.13 5.37
C SER A 39 -5.13 -9.80 5.72
N VAL A 40 -5.74 -8.66 5.36
CA VAL A 40 -5.23 -7.32 5.69
C VAL A 40 -5.37 -7.07 7.19
N GLN A 41 -6.51 -7.41 7.80
CA GLN A 41 -6.71 -7.29 9.24
C GLN A 41 -5.71 -8.14 10.03
N GLN A 42 -5.43 -9.37 9.58
CA GLN A 42 -4.41 -10.23 10.18
C GLN A 42 -3.00 -9.66 10.01
N ALA A 43 -2.68 -9.07 8.86
CA ALA A 43 -1.40 -8.39 8.65
C ALA A 43 -1.25 -7.19 9.60
N ILE A 44 -2.27 -6.34 9.71
CA ILE A 44 -2.31 -5.21 10.65
C ILE A 44 -2.13 -5.70 12.10
N SER A 45 -2.85 -6.75 12.50
CA SER A 45 -2.76 -7.30 13.85
C SER A 45 -1.36 -7.79 14.20
N ARG A 46 -0.65 -8.42 13.25
CA ARG A 46 0.72 -8.92 13.45
C ARG A 46 1.77 -7.83 13.33
N GLY A 47 1.57 -6.86 12.44
CA GLY A 47 2.51 -5.78 12.17
C GLY A 47 2.50 -4.69 13.23
N ARG A 48 1.32 -4.30 13.74
CA ARG A 48 1.16 -3.25 14.76
C ARG A 48 2.16 -3.31 15.92
N PRO A 49 2.37 -4.46 16.61
CA PRO A 49 3.33 -4.52 17.73
C PRO A 49 4.80 -4.35 17.30
N LEU A 50 5.12 -4.45 16.01
CA LEU A 50 6.47 -4.29 15.47
C LEU A 50 6.77 -2.84 15.03
N ILE A 51 5.75 -1.99 14.93
CA ILE A 51 5.90 -0.61 14.46
C ILE A 51 6.29 0.28 15.64
N ALA A 52 7.56 0.69 15.69
CA ALA A 52 8.07 1.59 16.72
C ALA A 52 7.45 3.00 16.64
N GLY A 53 7.06 3.44 15.44
CA GLY A 53 6.40 4.71 15.19
C GLY A 53 6.03 4.86 13.70
N PHE A 54 5.25 5.90 13.38
CA PHE A 54 4.98 6.28 12.00
C PHE A 54 5.80 7.53 11.66
N GLY A 55 6.52 7.46 10.54
CA GLY A 55 7.14 8.62 9.92
C GLY A 55 6.14 9.41 9.09
N GLU A 56 6.53 9.76 7.86
CA GLU A 56 5.70 10.58 6.97
C GLU A 56 4.54 9.78 6.33
N ARG A 57 3.42 10.47 6.07
CA ARG A 57 2.27 9.93 5.34
C ARG A 57 1.69 11.00 4.41
N PHE A 58 1.60 10.68 3.12
CA PHE A 58 1.05 11.57 2.11
C PHE A 58 -0.02 10.86 1.29
N GLU A 59 -1.14 11.54 1.03
CA GLU A 59 -2.11 11.12 0.01
C GLU A 59 -1.80 11.88 -1.29
N THR A 60 -1.69 11.16 -2.41
CA THR A 60 -1.34 11.72 -3.71
C THR A 60 -2.41 11.38 -4.76
N MET A 61 -2.39 12.11 -5.89
CA MET A 61 -3.23 11.84 -7.06
C MET A 61 -2.33 11.52 -8.26
N PRO A 62 -2.05 10.24 -8.55
CA PRO A 62 -1.24 9.88 -9.70
C PRO A 62 -1.87 10.35 -11.02
N ILE A 63 -1.13 11.12 -11.83
CA ILE A 63 -1.60 11.65 -13.12
C ILE A 63 -1.00 10.92 -14.34
N GLY A 64 -0.07 9.98 -14.11
CA GLY A 64 0.62 9.23 -15.15
C GLY A 64 1.80 8.44 -14.59
N GLY A 65 2.35 7.52 -15.38
CA GLY A 65 3.47 6.66 -14.98
C GLY A 65 3.67 5.49 -15.93
N GLN A 66 4.59 4.60 -15.60
CA GLN A 66 4.85 3.35 -16.32
C GLN A 66 4.75 2.17 -15.33
N GLY A 67 4.33 1.00 -15.79
CA GLY A 67 4.30 -0.22 -14.97
C GLY A 67 3.14 -0.33 -13.97
N LEU A 68 2.24 0.65 -13.90
CA LEU A 68 0.95 0.50 -13.24
C LEU A 68 0.02 -0.20 -14.25
N GLY A 69 -0.37 -1.44 -13.95
CA GLY A 69 -1.12 -2.27 -14.88
C GLY A 69 -2.34 -1.54 -15.45
N ALA A 70 -2.52 -1.59 -16.78
CA ALA A 70 -3.83 -1.35 -17.35
C ALA A 70 -4.78 -2.34 -16.65
N GLY A 71 -5.87 -1.82 -16.07
CA GLY A 71 -6.77 -2.61 -15.22
C GLY A 71 -7.00 -4.00 -15.79
N HIS A 72 -6.98 -5.02 -14.92
CA HIS A 72 -7.30 -6.40 -15.30
C HIS A 72 -8.52 -6.38 -16.23
N SER A 73 -8.29 -6.60 -17.53
CA SER A 73 -9.39 -6.92 -18.42
C SER A 73 -9.83 -8.30 -17.99
N ALA A 74 -10.90 -8.34 -17.20
CA ALA A 74 -11.59 -9.58 -16.89
C ALA A 74 -11.94 -10.24 -18.23
N ALA A 75 -11.36 -11.42 -18.46
CA ALA A 75 -11.94 -12.42 -19.35
C ALA A 75 -12.83 -13.34 -18.51
#